data_AF-A0A940M222-F1
#
_entry.id   AF-A0A940M222-F1
#
_cell.length_a   1.000
_cell.length_b   1.000
_cell.length_c   1.000
_cell.angle_alpha   90.00
_cell.angle_beta   90.00
_cell.angle_gamma   90.00
#
_symmetry.space_group_name_H-M   'P 1'
#
loop_
_entity.id
_entity.type
_entity.pdbx_description
1 polymer ?
#
loop_
_entity_poly.entity_id
_entity_poly.type
_entity_poly.pdbx_seq_one_letter_code
_entity_poly.pdbx_strand_id
1 'polypeptide(L)'
;RTASGAVGWWAQRVARRGRFGDRPVWGDVETRTAVGAGEHAVGVTPCLALRRAGRLRDQWHGMSRTGRVPELFAHSPEPGLLMHPDDAARRGLKAGELVRVSSKRGELVLPLELSDEVGSGTVFAAMHWSGQYLSSGGINEVSQPAVDARSRQPELKHAAVRVEKAEFSWHLLAARHGDALALRAAVQPLLKDCGYAGLSLQADPHAGDGGAWLVLRAAAATPMPADWLAALDAALSLAAGPDTLEYRDARRGLLKRVAWRSEESTNFVDGLLWIDTQPGGEPLLRTALAGGAWRGPRLAAFSAVAEVARDPVVCVCRQVTESAIRAEVRAGADVPVLKQRLGCGTVCGSCVPQLTRLAREVASA
;
A
#
# COMPACT_ATOMS: atom_id res chain seq x y z
N ARG A 1 32.33 -33.11 39.31
CA ARG A 1 31.23 -34.06 39.03
C ARG A 1 30.09 -33.24 38.47
N THR A 2 29.78 -33.50 37.21
CA THR A 2 28.84 -32.78 36.33
C THR A 2 27.41 -32.88 36.83
N ALA A 3 26.72 -31.74 36.94
CA ALA A 3 25.27 -31.67 37.07
C ALA A 3 24.68 -31.29 35.71
N SER A 4 24.03 -32.26 35.07
CA SER A 4 23.31 -32.15 33.81
C SER A 4 21.99 -31.40 34.02
N GLY A 5 21.88 -30.18 33.49
CA GLY A 5 20.62 -29.45 33.36
C GLY A 5 19.93 -29.80 32.04
N ALA A 6 18.72 -30.35 32.12
CA ALA A 6 17.89 -30.69 30.97
C ALA A 6 17.35 -29.42 30.28
N VAL A 7 17.52 -29.33 28.96
CA VAL A 7 16.97 -28.29 28.09
C VAL A 7 15.61 -28.76 27.57
N GLY A 8 14.55 -28.00 27.86
CA GLY A 8 13.19 -28.24 27.36
C GLY A 8 13.02 -27.71 25.93
N TRP A 9 12.53 -28.57 25.03
CA TRP A 9 12.26 -28.26 23.63
C TRP A 9 10.76 -27.97 23.43
N TRP A 10 10.42 -26.81 22.85
CA TRP A 10 9.07 -26.55 22.35
C TRP A 10 9.07 -26.67 20.82
N ALA A 11 8.59 -27.81 20.32
CA ALA A 11 8.25 -28.00 18.91
C ALA A 11 6.72 -28.15 18.79
N GLN A 12 6.05 -27.18 18.17
CA GLN A 12 4.64 -27.33 17.80
C GLN A 12 4.52 -28.32 16.64
N ARG A 13 4.01 -29.52 16.94
CA ARG A 13 3.81 -30.62 15.99
C ARG A 13 2.39 -30.51 15.40
N VAL A 14 2.25 -30.00 14.17
CA VAL A 14 0.98 -30.08 13.43
C VAL A 14 0.93 -31.45 12.74
N ALA A 15 0.19 -32.39 13.32
CA ALA A 15 -0.09 -33.69 12.71
C ALA A 15 -1.47 -33.66 12.03
N ARG A 16 -1.52 -33.84 10.71
CA ARG A 16 -2.69 -34.41 10.02
C ARG A 16 -2.23 -35.57 9.14
N ARG A 17 -2.79 -36.75 9.43
CA ARG A 17 -2.57 -38.01 8.73
C ARG A 17 -3.28 -37.98 7.38
N GLY A 18 -2.54 -38.32 6.32
CA GLY A 18 -3.07 -38.78 5.03
C GLY A 18 -1.97 -39.53 4.29
N ARG A 19 -2.13 -40.84 4.09
CA ARG A 19 -1.18 -41.67 3.33
C ARG A 19 -1.56 -41.63 1.84
N PHE A 20 -0.59 -41.34 0.98
CA PHE A 20 -0.53 -41.89 -0.37
C PHE A 20 0.94 -41.94 -0.83
N GLY A 21 1.46 -43.15 -1.09
CA GLY A 21 2.73 -43.39 -1.77
C GLY A 21 3.98 -43.49 -0.88
N ASP A 22 4.52 -44.70 -0.77
CA ASP A 22 5.78 -45.00 -0.08
C ASP A 22 7.00 -44.49 -0.87
N ARG A 23 7.63 -43.41 -0.39
CA ARG A 23 9.09 -43.15 -0.37
C ARG A 23 9.37 -41.74 0.21
N PRO A 24 10.24 -41.60 1.22
CA PRO A 24 10.62 -40.29 1.73
C PRO A 24 11.69 -39.68 0.82
N VAL A 25 11.37 -38.56 0.16
CA VAL A 25 12.37 -37.70 -0.49
C VAL A 25 12.05 -36.26 -0.13
N TRP A 26 12.40 -35.86 1.09
CA TRP A 26 12.56 -34.46 1.48
C TRP A 26 13.72 -34.41 2.47
N GLY A 27 14.82 -33.77 2.06
CA GLY A 27 15.93 -33.48 2.96
C GLY A 27 15.48 -32.45 3.99
N ASP A 28 15.77 -32.73 5.26
CA ASP A 28 15.58 -31.81 6.37
C ASP A 28 16.35 -30.51 6.09
N VAL A 29 15.63 -29.41 5.88
CA VAL A 29 16.22 -28.08 6.05
C VAL A 29 16.18 -27.77 7.54
N GLU A 30 17.14 -28.33 8.25
CA GLU A 30 17.42 -28.01 9.64
C GLU A 30 18.01 -26.59 9.67
N THR A 31 17.20 -25.56 9.97
CA THR A 31 17.73 -24.23 10.28
C THR A 31 18.41 -24.30 11.65
N ARG A 32 19.71 -24.62 11.66
CA ARG A 32 20.55 -24.51 12.86
C ARG A 32 20.83 -23.04 13.16
N THR A 33 20.16 -22.49 14.16
CA THR A 33 20.62 -21.30 14.87
C THR A 33 21.74 -21.72 15.82
N ALA A 34 22.98 -21.52 15.40
CA ALA A 34 24.12 -21.56 16.32
C ALA A 34 24.12 -20.26 17.14
N VAL A 35 23.71 -20.32 18.40
CA VAL A 35 23.96 -19.25 19.37
C VAL A 35 25.31 -19.53 19.99
N GLY A 36 26.35 -18.88 19.45
CA GLY A 36 27.65 -18.80 20.10
C GLY A 36 27.55 -17.89 21.32
N ALA A 37 27.94 -18.39 22.48
CA ALA A 37 27.99 -17.64 23.72
C ALA A 37 29.20 -16.68 23.71
N GLY A 38 28.95 -15.41 23.98
CA GLY A 38 29.97 -14.43 24.36
C GLY A 38 30.43 -13.53 23.22
N GLU A 39 29.70 -12.45 22.97
CA GLU A 39 30.20 -11.11 22.64
C GLU A 39 28.99 -10.17 22.46
N HIS A 40 29.15 -8.91 22.83
CA HIS A 40 28.11 -7.90 23.03
C HIS A 40 26.96 -7.92 22.00
N ALA A 41 25.73 -8.09 22.48
CA ALA A 41 24.51 -8.10 21.67
C ALA A 41 24.23 -6.72 21.05
N VAL A 42 24.80 -6.46 19.87
CA VAL A 42 24.21 -5.54 18.92
C VAL A 42 22.94 -6.22 18.43
N GLY A 43 21.78 -5.77 18.91
CA GLY A 43 20.49 -6.43 18.68
C GLY A 43 20.20 -6.63 17.20
N VAL A 44 20.40 -7.85 16.70
CA VAL A 44 20.03 -8.20 15.32
C VAL A 44 18.52 -8.34 15.28
N THR A 45 17.85 -7.38 14.63
CA THR A 45 16.42 -7.47 14.37
C THR A 45 16.10 -8.80 13.67
N PRO A 46 15.26 -9.67 14.25
CA PRO A 46 15.01 -11.00 13.70
C PRO A 46 14.32 -10.93 12.34
N CYS A 47 14.65 -11.87 11.46
CA CYS A 47 14.02 -11.99 10.15
C CYS A 47 12.54 -12.41 10.28
N LEU A 48 11.71 -11.93 9.35
CA LEU A 48 10.33 -12.35 9.16
C LEU A 48 10.22 -13.22 7.90
N ALA A 49 9.23 -14.11 7.88
CA ALA A 49 8.91 -14.87 6.69
C ALA A 49 7.96 -14.06 5.80
N LEU A 50 8.42 -13.65 4.62
CA LEU A 50 7.59 -12.93 3.67
C LEU A 50 6.84 -13.90 2.75
N ARG A 51 5.51 -13.79 2.78
CA ARG A 51 4.55 -14.48 1.91
C ARG A 51 4.22 -13.56 0.73
N ARG A 52 4.44 -14.03 -0.51
CA ARG A 52 4.30 -13.16 -1.71
C ARG A 52 3.37 -13.67 -2.79
N ALA A 53 2.98 -14.93 -2.68
CA ALA A 53 2.13 -15.53 -3.70
C ALA A 53 0.64 -15.23 -3.53
N GLY A 54 0.29 -14.36 -2.59
CA GLY A 54 -1.05 -13.80 -2.53
C GLY A 54 -1.23 -12.76 -3.64
N ARG A 55 -2.44 -12.70 -4.16
CA ARG A 55 -2.84 -11.79 -5.22
C ARG A 55 -3.85 -10.83 -4.65
N LEU A 56 -3.76 -9.57 -5.07
CA LEU A 56 -4.86 -8.64 -4.88
C LEU A 56 -5.99 -9.10 -5.80
N ARG A 57 -7.21 -9.06 -5.27
CA ARG A 57 -8.39 -9.57 -5.96
C ARG A 57 -8.55 -8.94 -7.34
N ASP A 58 -8.40 -7.62 -7.41
CA ASP A 58 -8.74 -6.82 -8.59
C ASP A 58 -7.57 -6.67 -9.57
N GLN A 59 -6.41 -7.26 -9.25
CA GLN A 59 -5.20 -7.10 -10.05
C GLN A 59 -4.76 -8.41 -10.70
N TRP A 60 -4.31 -8.32 -11.94
CA TRP A 60 -3.88 -9.46 -12.75
C TRP A 60 -2.39 -9.36 -13.08
N HIS A 61 -1.62 -10.38 -12.66
CA HIS A 61 -0.16 -10.45 -12.86
C HIS A 61 0.55 -9.13 -12.55
N GLY A 62 1.47 -8.64 -13.39
CA GLY A 62 2.17 -7.37 -13.19
C GLY A 62 1.35 -6.12 -13.50
N MET A 63 0.01 -6.22 -13.51
CA MET A 63 -0.92 -5.11 -13.78
C MET A 63 -0.79 -4.46 -15.17
N SER A 64 -0.27 -5.19 -16.17
CA SER A 64 -0.15 -4.67 -17.54
C SER A 64 -1.49 -4.33 -18.18
N ARG A 65 -2.57 -4.99 -17.73
CA ARG A 65 -3.96 -4.70 -18.13
C ARG A 65 -4.74 -4.02 -17.01
N THR A 66 -4.83 -4.65 -15.84
CA THR A 66 -5.68 -4.18 -14.73
C THR A 66 -5.17 -2.89 -14.11
N GLY A 67 -3.87 -2.62 -14.14
CA GLY A 67 -3.31 -1.37 -13.64
C GLY A 67 -3.64 -0.15 -14.52
N ARG A 68 -4.22 -0.37 -15.71
CA ARG A 68 -4.68 0.70 -16.59
C ARG A 68 -6.13 1.13 -16.31
N VAL A 69 -6.80 0.46 -15.38
CA VAL A 69 -8.23 0.66 -15.06
C VAL A 69 -8.30 1.24 -13.65
N PRO A 70 -8.57 2.54 -13.48
CA PRO A 70 -8.56 3.21 -12.17
C PRO A 70 -9.49 2.57 -11.13
N GLU A 71 -10.63 2.03 -11.55
CA GLU A 71 -11.63 1.38 -10.69
C GLU A 71 -11.06 0.14 -9.98
N LEU A 72 -10.07 -0.53 -10.58
CA LEU A 72 -9.46 -1.73 -10.01
C LEU A 72 -8.45 -1.42 -8.88
N PHE A 73 -8.17 -0.14 -8.63
CA PHE A 73 -7.38 0.31 -7.49
C PHE A 73 -8.22 0.55 -6.23
N ALA A 74 -9.56 0.49 -6.31
CA ALA A 74 -10.45 0.87 -5.21
C ALA A 74 -10.16 0.11 -3.90
N HIS A 75 -9.94 -1.21 -3.99
CA HIS A 75 -9.67 -2.09 -2.84
C HIS A 75 -8.27 -1.95 -2.26
N SER A 76 -7.28 -1.74 -3.12
CA SER A 76 -5.87 -1.68 -2.73
C SER A 76 -5.22 -0.61 -3.61
N PRO A 77 -5.37 0.66 -3.21
CA PRO A 77 -4.96 1.79 -4.04
C PRO A 77 -3.44 1.88 -4.17
N GLU A 78 -2.73 1.42 -3.15
CA GLU A 78 -1.31 1.65 -3.01
C GLU A 78 -0.59 0.33 -2.68
N PRO A 79 0.68 0.21 -3.06
CA PRO A 79 1.53 -0.88 -2.60
C PRO A 79 1.68 -0.82 -1.08
N GLY A 80 1.67 -1.97 -0.41
CA GLY A 80 1.81 -2.04 1.05
C GLY A 80 2.45 -3.34 1.51
N LEU A 81 3.13 -3.28 2.66
CA LEU A 81 3.60 -4.43 3.40
C LEU A 81 2.64 -4.68 4.57
N LEU A 82 1.85 -5.75 4.52
CA LEU A 82 0.98 -6.14 5.62
C LEU A 82 1.80 -6.85 6.72
N MET A 83 1.62 -6.40 7.96
CA MET A 83 2.27 -6.95 9.14
C MET A 83 1.28 -7.05 10.30
N HIS A 84 1.43 -8.09 11.12
CA HIS A 84 0.65 -8.21 12.36
C HIS A 84 0.93 -7.04 13.31
N PRO A 85 -0.09 -6.45 13.96
CA PRO A 85 0.09 -5.33 14.89
C PRO A 85 1.14 -5.59 15.99
N ASP A 86 1.16 -6.79 16.56
CA ASP A 86 2.14 -7.16 17.59
C ASP A 86 3.59 -7.19 17.08
N ASP A 87 3.81 -7.58 15.83
CA ASP A 87 5.16 -7.54 15.21
C ASP A 87 5.61 -6.10 14.99
N ALA A 88 4.70 -5.24 14.54
CA ALA A 88 4.96 -3.83 14.36
C ALA A 88 5.29 -3.17 15.71
N ALA A 89 4.50 -3.45 16.75
CA ALA A 89 4.73 -2.95 18.10
C ALA A 89 6.09 -3.39 18.67
N ARG A 90 6.45 -4.68 18.51
CA ARG A 90 7.78 -5.20 18.92
C ARG A 90 8.94 -4.52 18.20
N ARG A 91 8.70 -3.98 17.00
CA ARG A 91 9.70 -3.30 16.16
C ARG A 91 9.64 -1.77 16.25
N GLY A 92 8.71 -1.21 17.04
CA GLY A 92 8.48 0.23 17.13
C GLY A 92 7.98 0.86 15.83
N LEU A 93 7.33 0.08 14.96
CA LEU A 93 6.80 0.52 13.67
C LEU A 93 5.32 0.89 13.78
N LYS A 94 4.88 1.87 12.99
CA LYS A 94 3.48 2.35 12.95
C LYS A 94 2.88 2.22 11.55
N ALA A 95 1.55 2.09 11.50
CA ALA A 95 0.81 2.10 10.24
C ALA A 95 1.13 3.38 9.44
N GLY A 96 1.32 3.22 8.12
CA GLY A 96 1.64 4.30 7.19
C GLY A 96 3.12 4.69 7.16
N GLU A 97 3.96 4.22 8.08
CA GLU A 97 5.40 4.47 7.99
C GLU A 97 6.03 3.72 6.83
N LEU A 98 7.04 4.33 6.20
CA LEU A 98 7.85 3.66 5.19
C LEU A 98 8.81 2.70 5.88
N VAL A 99 8.83 1.45 5.40
CA VAL A 99 9.70 0.40 5.91
C VAL A 99 10.57 -0.15 4.79
N ARG A 100 11.85 -0.33 5.10
CA ARG A 100 12.82 -1.02 4.26
C ARG A 100 12.68 -2.52 4.48
N VAL A 101 12.39 -3.24 3.41
CA VAL A 101 12.35 -4.69 3.38
C VAL A 101 13.59 -5.17 2.65
N SER A 102 14.48 -5.89 3.34
CA SER A 102 15.75 -6.36 2.77
C SER A 102 15.88 -7.87 2.84
N SER A 103 16.57 -8.45 1.86
CA SER A 103 16.97 -9.85 1.83
C SER A 103 18.39 -9.97 1.30
N LYS A 104 18.92 -11.19 1.18
CA LYS A 104 20.24 -11.41 0.58
C LYS A 104 20.35 -10.96 -0.88
N ARG A 105 19.22 -10.78 -1.58
CA ARG A 105 19.21 -10.43 -3.01
C ARG A 105 19.14 -8.92 -3.25
N GLY A 106 18.47 -8.19 -2.37
CA GLY A 106 18.18 -6.78 -2.59
C GLY A 106 17.27 -6.24 -1.50
N GLU A 107 16.72 -5.07 -1.77
CA GLU A 107 15.87 -4.34 -0.85
C GLU A 107 14.85 -3.50 -1.60
N LEU A 108 13.76 -3.16 -0.92
CA LEU A 108 12.79 -2.18 -1.40
C LEU A 108 12.15 -1.47 -0.21
N VAL A 109 11.51 -0.34 -0.48
CA VAL A 109 10.75 0.41 0.51
C VAL A 109 9.26 0.32 0.18
N LEU A 110 8.45 0.05 1.20
CA LEU A 110 6.99 -0.01 1.10
C LEU A 110 6.37 0.67 2.33
N PRO A 111 5.17 1.27 2.23
CA PRO A 111 4.43 1.69 3.40
C PRO A 111 3.92 0.48 4.18
N LEU A 112 3.94 0.59 5.50
CA LEU A 112 3.47 -0.45 6.42
C LEU A 112 1.96 -0.39 6.57
N GLU A 113 1.30 -1.52 6.35
CA GLU A 113 -0.11 -1.73 6.64
C GLU A 113 -0.23 -2.72 7.79
N LEU A 114 -1.01 -2.38 8.81
CA LEU A 114 -1.25 -3.29 9.93
C LEU A 114 -2.49 -4.13 9.67
N SER A 115 -2.34 -5.44 9.79
CA SER A 115 -3.44 -6.37 9.58
C SER A 115 -3.24 -7.62 10.43
N ASP A 116 -4.28 -8.01 11.16
CA ASP A 116 -4.36 -9.26 11.91
C ASP A 116 -4.68 -10.47 11.02
N GLU A 117 -4.99 -10.24 9.73
CA GLU A 117 -5.16 -11.31 8.73
C GLU A 117 -3.83 -11.99 8.38
N VAL A 118 -2.69 -11.35 8.69
CA VAL A 118 -1.34 -11.90 8.54
C VAL A 118 -0.86 -12.44 9.88
N GLY A 119 -0.49 -13.73 9.92
CA GLY A 119 0.01 -14.34 11.14
C GLY A 119 1.31 -13.71 11.64
N SER A 120 1.42 -13.54 12.96
CA SER A 120 2.65 -13.06 13.62
C SER A 120 3.88 -13.88 13.19
N GLY A 121 5.01 -13.20 12.99
CA GLY A 121 6.25 -13.75 12.43
C GLY A 121 6.28 -13.77 10.90
N THR A 122 5.20 -13.35 10.23
CA THR A 122 5.11 -13.27 8.78
C THR A 122 4.71 -11.89 8.31
N VAL A 123 5.12 -11.55 7.09
CA VAL A 123 4.68 -10.34 6.39
C VAL A 123 4.13 -10.71 5.03
N PHE A 124 3.27 -9.87 4.49
CA PHE A 124 2.67 -10.08 3.17
C PHE A 124 2.83 -8.83 2.31
N ALA A 125 3.22 -9.02 1.04
CA ALA A 125 3.13 -7.97 0.04
C ALA A 125 2.76 -8.58 -1.31
N ALA A 126 1.90 -7.88 -2.04
CA ALA A 126 1.36 -8.37 -3.29
C ALA A 126 2.39 -8.30 -4.42
N MET A 127 2.42 -9.33 -5.26
CA MET A 127 3.35 -9.43 -6.41
C MET A 127 3.06 -8.46 -7.57
N HIS A 128 1.93 -7.76 -7.52
CA HIS A 128 1.38 -7.01 -8.65
C HIS A 128 2.17 -5.73 -8.95
N TRP A 129 2.68 -5.10 -7.91
CA TRP A 129 3.37 -3.82 -7.99
C TRP A 129 4.73 -4.00 -8.66
N SER A 130 4.94 -3.28 -9.75
CA SER A 130 6.16 -3.30 -10.57
C SER A 130 6.72 -1.90 -10.73
N GLY A 131 7.84 -1.75 -11.43
CA GLY A 131 8.43 -0.43 -11.74
C GLY A 131 7.52 0.51 -12.54
N GLN A 132 6.35 0.06 -13.00
CA GLN A 132 5.32 0.93 -13.57
C GLN A 132 4.58 1.76 -12.53
N TYR A 133 4.62 1.35 -11.26
CA TYR A 133 3.91 1.97 -10.13
C TYR A 133 4.81 2.21 -8.91
N LEU A 134 6.01 1.66 -8.90
CA LEU A 134 6.97 1.78 -7.81
C LEU A 134 8.30 2.33 -8.31
N SER A 135 9.06 2.98 -7.42
CA SER A 135 10.49 3.29 -7.66
C SER A 135 11.37 2.04 -7.77
N SER A 136 10.86 0.88 -7.36
CA SER A 136 11.49 -0.44 -7.45
C SER A 136 10.77 -1.35 -8.45
N GLY A 137 11.42 -2.45 -8.83
CA GLY A 137 10.84 -3.59 -9.55
C GLY A 137 9.80 -4.38 -8.74
N GLY A 138 9.48 -3.95 -7.51
CA GLY A 138 8.47 -4.53 -6.65
C GLY A 138 8.99 -5.67 -5.79
N ILE A 139 8.07 -6.43 -5.19
CA ILE A 139 8.42 -7.42 -4.16
C ILE A 139 9.35 -8.53 -4.65
N ASN A 140 9.49 -8.73 -5.96
CA ASN A 140 10.40 -9.74 -6.51
C ASN A 140 11.88 -9.39 -6.33
N GLU A 141 12.24 -8.14 -6.03
CA GLU A 141 13.64 -7.76 -5.77
C GLU A 141 14.21 -8.46 -4.54
N VAL A 142 13.37 -8.68 -3.53
CA VAL A 142 13.77 -9.38 -2.30
C VAL A 142 13.63 -10.91 -2.43
N SER A 143 13.26 -11.48 -3.60
CA SER A 143 12.90 -12.92 -3.72
C SER A 143 14.10 -13.81 -3.91
N GLN A 144 14.01 -15.08 -3.51
CA GLN A 144 15.09 -16.02 -3.74
C GLN A 144 15.10 -16.51 -5.20
N PRO A 145 16.28 -16.68 -5.83
CA PRO A 145 16.39 -17.21 -7.19
C PRO A 145 16.34 -18.75 -7.23
N ALA A 146 16.07 -19.41 -6.09
CA ALA A 146 16.03 -20.86 -6.02
C ALA A 146 14.91 -21.41 -6.91
N VAL A 147 15.22 -22.48 -7.63
CA VAL A 147 14.28 -23.19 -8.49
C VAL A 147 14.22 -24.65 -8.09
N ASP A 148 13.05 -25.27 -8.26
CA ASP A 148 12.91 -26.71 -8.13
C ASP A 148 13.80 -27.44 -9.14
N ALA A 149 14.51 -28.47 -8.67
CA ALA A 149 15.53 -29.16 -9.46
C ALA A 149 14.94 -29.88 -10.70
N ARG A 150 13.68 -30.30 -10.63
CA ARG A 150 13.03 -31.07 -11.69
C ARG A 150 12.24 -30.19 -12.66
N SER A 151 11.35 -29.36 -12.13
CA SER A 151 10.42 -28.52 -12.91
C SER A 151 11.02 -27.18 -13.31
N ARG A 152 12.13 -26.77 -12.67
CA ARG A 152 12.77 -25.45 -12.82
C ARG A 152 11.86 -24.28 -12.42
N GLN A 153 10.77 -24.55 -11.70
CA GLN A 153 9.87 -23.51 -11.19
C GLN A 153 10.51 -22.75 -10.02
N PRO A 154 10.38 -21.41 -9.97
CA PRO A 154 10.97 -20.60 -8.90
C PRO A 154 10.20 -20.70 -7.59
N GLU A 155 10.91 -20.50 -6.48
CA GLU A 155 10.31 -20.35 -5.15
C GLU A 155 9.75 -18.92 -4.96
N LEU A 156 8.42 -18.82 -5.01
CA LEU A 156 7.69 -17.54 -4.96
C LEU A 156 6.90 -17.33 -3.65
N LYS A 157 6.80 -18.35 -2.80
CA LYS A 157 5.93 -18.39 -1.63
C LYS A 157 6.64 -17.85 -0.40
N HIS A 158 7.94 -18.07 -0.29
CA HIS A 158 8.72 -17.76 0.91
C HIS A 158 10.04 -17.07 0.61
N ALA A 159 10.33 -16.06 1.44
CA ALA A 159 11.65 -15.46 1.55
C ALA A 159 11.86 -14.95 2.97
N ALA A 160 13.05 -15.18 3.52
CA ALA A 160 13.45 -14.54 4.77
C ALA A 160 13.82 -13.08 4.49
N VAL A 161 13.17 -12.16 5.19
CA VAL A 161 13.41 -10.72 5.05
C VAL A 161 13.64 -10.07 6.40
N ARG A 162 14.42 -8.99 6.40
CA ARG A 162 14.48 -8.05 7.51
C ARG A 162 13.59 -6.86 7.18
N VAL A 163 12.88 -6.35 8.18
CA VAL A 163 12.01 -5.18 8.07
C VAL A 163 12.45 -4.16 9.10
N GLU A 164 12.81 -2.97 8.61
CA GLU A 164 13.36 -1.86 9.39
C GLU A 164 12.69 -0.54 8.95
N LYS A 165 12.66 0.45 9.83
CA LYS A 165 12.13 1.77 9.50
C LYS A 165 12.99 2.43 8.42
N ALA A 166 12.35 3.03 7.41
CA ALA A 166 13.03 3.84 6.40
C ALA A 166 12.75 5.32 6.68
N GLU A 167 13.79 6.05 7.07
CA GLU A 167 13.69 7.48 7.36
C GLU A 167 14.08 8.32 6.15
N PHE A 168 13.25 9.30 5.84
CA PHE A 168 13.45 10.25 4.76
C PHE A 168 13.19 11.66 5.31
N SER A 169 13.97 12.63 4.85
CA SER A 169 13.82 14.03 5.26
C SER A 169 13.05 14.86 4.25
N TRP A 170 12.59 14.24 3.17
CA TRP A 170 11.85 14.88 2.09
C TRP A 170 10.71 13.97 1.65
N HIS A 171 9.50 14.52 1.62
CA HIS A 171 8.27 13.85 1.23
C HIS A 171 7.50 14.68 0.22
N LEU A 172 6.90 13.99 -0.75
CA LEU A 172 6.05 14.56 -1.78
C LEU A 172 4.74 13.79 -1.83
N LEU A 173 3.63 14.53 -1.83
CA LEU A 173 2.35 14.07 -2.34
C LEU A 173 1.97 14.93 -3.54
N ALA A 174 1.74 14.32 -4.70
CA ALA A 174 1.19 15.00 -5.86
C ALA A 174 -0.02 14.26 -6.39
N ALA A 175 -1.03 14.98 -6.86
CA ALA A 175 -2.16 14.40 -7.55
C ALA A 175 -2.62 15.30 -8.70
N ARG A 176 -3.08 14.69 -9.79
CA ARG A 176 -3.56 15.40 -10.97
C ARG A 176 -4.74 14.66 -11.57
N HIS A 177 -5.81 15.40 -11.84
CA HIS A 177 -6.97 14.90 -12.58
C HIS A 177 -6.73 15.04 -14.09
N GLY A 178 -7.18 14.06 -14.87
CA GLY A 178 -7.10 14.07 -16.34
C GLY A 178 -7.00 12.66 -16.93
N ASP A 179 -6.28 12.53 -18.05
CA ASP A 179 -5.90 11.22 -18.60
C ASP A 179 -4.84 10.58 -17.70
N ALA A 180 -5.31 9.78 -16.75
CA ALA A 180 -4.46 9.10 -15.77
C ALA A 180 -3.39 8.19 -16.41
N LEU A 181 -3.62 7.66 -17.61
CA LEU A 181 -2.63 6.81 -18.29
C LEU A 181 -1.52 7.63 -18.94
N ALA A 182 -1.87 8.74 -19.58
CA ALA A 182 -0.89 9.69 -20.11
C ALA A 182 -0.05 10.29 -18.98
N LEU A 183 -0.70 10.74 -17.90
CA LEU A 183 -0.04 11.27 -16.70
C LEU A 183 0.91 10.23 -16.09
N ARG A 184 0.46 8.99 -15.91
CA ARG A 184 1.31 7.91 -15.37
C ARG A 184 2.52 7.66 -16.27
N ALA A 185 2.34 7.63 -17.59
CA ALA A 185 3.44 7.41 -18.54
C ALA A 185 4.48 8.55 -18.48
N ALA A 186 4.05 9.79 -18.27
CA ALA A 186 4.93 10.94 -18.12
C ALA A 186 5.70 10.94 -16.78
N VAL A 187 5.06 10.51 -15.69
CA VAL A 187 5.65 10.51 -14.34
C VAL A 187 6.52 9.28 -14.06
N GLN A 188 6.19 8.11 -14.64
CA GLN A 188 6.85 6.84 -14.34
C GLN A 188 8.39 6.88 -14.43
N PRO A 189 9.02 7.54 -15.42
CA PRO A 189 10.48 7.59 -15.51
C PRO A 189 11.16 8.27 -14.32
N LEU A 190 10.46 9.16 -13.61
CA LEU A 190 10.98 9.93 -12.48
C LEU A 190 11.02 9.12 -11.18
N LEU A 191 10.27 8.02 -11.08
CA LEU A 191 10.13 7.26 -9.83
C LEU A 191 11.46 6.65 -9.36
N LYS A 192 12.29 6.20 -10.29
CA LYS A 192 13.56 5.50 -10.02
C LYS A 192 14.58 6.36 -9.24
N ASP A 193 14.43 7.68 -9.31
CA ASP A 193 15.36 8.63 -8.67
C ASP A 193 15.01 8.86 -7.19
N CYS A 194 13.82 8.41 -6.75
CA CYS A 194 13.33 8.55 -5.38
C CYS A 194 13.74 7.34 -4.52
N GLY A 195 14.00 7.57 -3.23
CA GLY A 195 14.21 6.49 -2.25
C GLY A 195 12.96 5.62 -2.05
N TYR A 196 11.79 6.24 -2.16
CA TYR A 196 10.50 5.58 -2.32
C TYR A 196 9.65 6.40 -3.29
N ALA A 197 8.97 5.75 -4.22
CA ALA A 197 7.85 6.36 -4.92
C ALA A 197 6.78 5.32 -5.25
N GLY A 198 5.52 5.71 -5.10
CA GLY A 198 4.34 4.89 -5.39
C GLY A 198 3.32 5.69 -6.21
N LEU A 199 2.83 5.09 -7.30
CA LEU A 199 1.74 5.61 -8.11
C LEU A 199 0.45 4.81 -7.88
N SER A 200 -0.66 5.51 -7.76
CA SER A 200 -2.01 4.98 -7.79
C SER A 200 -2.83 5.69 -8.85
N LEU A 201 -3.76 4.96 -9.47
CA LEU A 201 -4.86 5.58 -10.20
C LEU A 201 -6.10 5.59 -9.30
N GLN A 202 -6.93 6.63 -9.37
CA GLN A 202 -8.22 6.67 -8.68
C GLN A 202 -9.29 7.11 -9.68
N ALA A 203 -10.37 6.35 -9.76
CA ALA A 203 -11.52 6.73 -10.57
C ALA A 203 -12.14 8.01 -9.98
N ASP A 204 -12.51 8.96 -10.83
CA ASP A 204 -13.32 10.09 -10.40
C ASP A 204 -14.79 9.65 -10.40
N PRO A 205 -15.52 9.73 -9.27
CA PRO A 205 -16.91 9.29 -9.19
C PRO A 205 -17.89 10.19 -9.96
N HIS A 206 -17.44 11.35 -10.44
CA HIS A 206 -18.25 12.35 -11.14
C HIS A 206 -17.84 12.54 -12.59
N ALA A 207 -16.60 12.19 -12.94
CA ALA A 207 -16.25 12.01 -14.34
C ALA A 207 -16.89 10.70 -14.83
N GLY A 208 -17.61 10.73 -15.94
CA GLY A 208 -17.98 9.50 -16.66
C GLY A 208 -16.72 8.84 -17.25
N ASP A 209 -16.76 8.46 -18.53
CA ASP A 209 -15.69 7.67 -19.16
C ASP A 209 -14.34 8.40 -19.42
N GLY A 210 -14.13 9.62 -18.89
CA GLY A 210 -13.05 10.51 -19.39
C GLY A 210 -11.99 10.98 -18.41
N GLY A 211 -12.21 10.92 -17.09
CA GLY A 211 -11.35 11.58 -16.10
C GLY A 211 -11.01 10.67 -14.94
N ALA A 212 -9.72 10.58 -14.61
CA ALA A 212 -9.25 9.87 -13.43
C ALA A 212 -8.08 10.63 -12.80
N TRP A 213 -7.80 10.28 -11.56
CA TRP A 213 -6.72 10.87 -10.79
C TRP A 213 -5.47 10.00 -10.87
N LEU A 214 -4.34 10.62 -11.20
CA LEU A 214 -3.03 10.07 -10.84
C LEU A 214 -2.66 10.59 -9.45
N VAL A 215 -2.25 9.70 -8.56
CA VAL A 215 -1.69 10.04 -7.24
C VAL A 215 -0.26 9.51 -7.16
N LEU A 216 0.67 10.39 -6.82
CA LEU A 216 2.08 10.10 -6.58
C LEU A 216 2.42 10.39 -5.12
N ARG A 217 2.97 9.40 -4.43
CA ARG A 217 3.67 9.60 -3.16
C ARG A 217 5.13 9.30 -3.36
N ALA A 218 6.01 10.20 -2.94
CA ALA A 218 7.44 9.96 -3.00
C ALA A 218 8.14 10.40 -1.71
N ALA A 219 9.30 9.79 -1.45
CA ALA A 219 10.18 10.17 -0.36
C ALA A 219 11.64 10.00 -0.79
N ALA A 220 12.51 10.87 -0.27
CA ALA A 220 13.93 10.89 -0.59
C ALA A 220 14.77 11.30 0.62
N ALA A 221 16.02 10.84 0.66
CA ALA A 221 16.95 11.13 1.76
C ALA A 221 17.43 12.59 1.75
N THR A 222 17.34 13.25 0.59
CA THR A 222 17.64 14.66 0.39
C THR A 222 16.58 15.28 -0.52
N PRO A 223 16.38 16.60 -0.48
CA PRO A 223 15.50 17.27 -1.43
C PRO A 223 15.84 16.93 -2.88
N MET A 224 14.79 16.72 -3.69
CA MET A 224 14.98 16.39 -5.11
C MET A 224 15.56 17.58 -5.89
N PRO A 225 16.40 17.31 -6.91
CA PRO A 225 16.96 18.35 -7.78
C PRO A 225 15.88 19.21 -8.48
N ALA A 226 16.23 20.46 -8.80
CA ALA A 226 15.29 21.42 -9.38
C ALA A 226 14.80 21.03 -10.79
N ASP A 227 15.66 20.39 -11.59
CA ASP A 227 15.34 19.81 -12.89
C ASP A 227 14.37 18.63 -12.77
N TRP A 228 14.52 17.78 -11.74
CA TRP A 228 13.56 16.73 -11.43
C TRP A 228 12.18 17.31 -11.08
N LEU A 229 12.14 18.36 -10.25
CA LEU A 229 10.91 19.07 -9.91
C LEU A 229 10.25 19.72 -11.14
N ALA A 230 11.06 20.34 -12.01
CA ALA A 230 10.57 20.92 -13.26
C ALA A 230 10.01 19.85 -14.21
N ALA A 231 10.63 18.67 -14.28
CA ALA A 231 10.13 17.54 -15.06
C ALA A 231 8.80 17.01 -14.51
N LEU A 232 8.66 16.92 -13.18
CA LEU A 232 7.39 16.55 -12.54
C LEU A 232 6.30 17.59 -12.83
N ASP A 233 6.63 18.87 -12.71
CA ASP A 233 5.71 19.98 -13.00
C ASP A 233 5.22 19.93 -14.45
N ALA A 234 6.12 19.68 -15.40
CA ALA A 234 5.78 19.51 -16.81
C ALA A 234 4.88 18.28 -17.04
N ALA A 235 5.20 17.16 -16.39
CA ALA A 235 4.41 15.92 -16.50
C ALA A 235 2.98 16.07 -15.94
N LEU A 236 2.82 16.82 -14.85
CA LEU A 236 1.53 17.01 -14.18
C LEU A 236 0.81 18.30 -14.59
N SER A 237 1.45 19.20 -15.34
CA SER A 237 0.94 20.55 -15.64
C SER A 237 0.58 21.35 -14.36
N LEU A 238 1.43 21.25 -13.33
CA LEU A 238 1.23 21.90 -12.02
C LEU A 238 2.14 23.11 -11.78
N ALA A 239 2.72 23.67 -12.85
CA ALA A 239 3.51 24.88 -12.76
C ALA A 239 2.68 26.07 -12.24
N ALA A 240 3.38 27.05 -11.64
CA ALA A 240 2.75 28.29 -11.19
C ALA A 240 2.08 29.02 -12.37
N GLY A 241 0.86 29.48 -12.16
CA GLY A 241 0.04 30.07 -13.21
C GLY A 241 -1.26 30.67 -12.65
N PRO A 242 -2.14 31.23 -13.51
CA PRO A 242 -3.35 31.91 -13.08
C PRO A 242 -4.32 31.02 -12.28
N ASP A 243 -4.35 29.72 -12.61
CA ASP A 243 -5.22 28.74 -11.95
C ASP A 243 -4.49 27.88 -10.91
N THR A 244 -3.24 28.22 -10.58
CA THR A 244 -2.44 27.48 -9.61
C THR A 244 -2.08 28.38 -8.44
N LEU A 245 -2.59 28.06 -7.27
CA LEU A 245 -2.19 28.72 -6.02
C LEU A 245 -0.90 28.07 -5.51
N GLU A 246 0.14 28.86 -5.22
CA GLU A 246 1.42 28.39 -4.68
C GLU A 246 1.72 29.00 -3.30
N TYR A 247 2.23 28.16 -2.40
CA TYR A 247 2.87 28.58 -1.15
C TYR A 247 4.25 27.95 -1.08
N ARG A 248 5.29 28.77 -0.88
CA ARG A 248 6.68 28.32 -0.82
C ARG A 248 7.39 28.91 0.39
N ASP A 249 8.08 28.06 1.14
CA ASP A 249 9.02 28.47 2.19
C ASP A 249 10.36 27.78 1.94
N ALA A 250 11.29 28.50 1.32
CA ALA A 250 12.61 27.98 0.96
C ALA A 250 13.47 27.62 2.19
N ARG A 251 13.27 28.29 3.34
CA ARG A 251 14.03 28.00 4.56
C ARG A 251 13.61 26.69 5.19
N ARG A 252 12.32 26.37 5.09
CA ARG A 252 11.73 25.13 5.62
C ARG A 252 11.63 24.01 4.57
N GLY A 253 12.02 24.28 3.32
CA GLY A 253 11.91 23.33 2.22
C GLY A 253 10.45 23.00 1.84
N LEU A 254 9.51 23.92 2.10
CA LEU A 254 8.09 23.70 1.83
C LEU A 254 7.74 24.20 0.43
N LEU A 255 7.00 23.39 -0.32
CA LEU A 255 6.33 23.80 -1.54
C LEU A 255 4.95 23.17 -1.57
N LYS A 256 3.91 24.00 -1.63
CA LYS A 256 2.52 23.56 -1.76
C LYS A 256 1.91 24.23 -2.97
N ARG A 257 1.23 23.45 -3.80
CA ARG A 257 0.47 23.94 -4.95
C ARG A 257 -0.89 23.31 -5.00
N VAL A 258 -1.88 24.07 -5.43
CA VAL A 258 -3.22 23.60 -5.73
C VAL A 258 -3.65 24.21 -7.05
N ALA A 259 -3.90 23.35 -8.04
CA ALA A 259 -4.47 23.74 -9.32
C ALA A 259 -6.00 23.67 -9.24
N TRP A 260 -6.65 24.67 -9.82
CA TRP A 260 -8.10 24.85 -9.79
C TRP A 260 -8.68 24.69 -11.18
N ARG A 261 -9.81 24.00 -11.27
CA ARG A 261 -10.69 24.01 -12.44
C ARG A 261 -11.93 24.81 -12.08
N SER A 262 -12.30 25.77 -12.93
CA SER A 262 -13.50 26.57 -12.74
C SER A 262 -14.56 26.20 -13.77
N GLU A 263 -15.75 25.81 -13.30
CA GLU A 263 -16.91 25.47 -14.13
C GLU A 263 -18.10 26.28 -13.63
N GLU A 264 -18.72 27.08 -14.49
CA GLU A 264 -19.93 27.87 -14.17
C GLU A 264 -19.85 28.61 -12.82
N SER A 265 -18.71 29.25 -12.53
CA SER A 265 -18.39 29.96 -11.26
C SER A 265 -18.19 29.09 -9.99
N THR A 266 -18.29 27.77 -10.11
CA THR A 266 -17.82 26.82 -9.10
C THR A 266 -16.36 26.43 -9.33
N ASN A 267 -15.61 26.25 -8.24
CA ASN A 267 -14.22 25.81 -8.28
C ASN A 267 -14.11 24.36 -7.84
N PHE A 268 -13.25 23.60 -8.52
CA PHE A 268 -12.88 22.24 -8.16
C PHE A 268 -11.36 22.18 -8.02
N VAL A 269 -10.87 21.35 -7.11
CA VAL A 269 -9.45 21.00 -7.09
C VAL A 269 -9.20 20.10 -8.29
N ASP A 270 -8.24 20.48 -9.14
CA ASP A 270 -7.88 19.75 -10.37
C ASP A 270 -6.46 19.17 -10.27
N GLY A 271 -5.72 19.57 -9.25
CA GLY A 271 -4.45 18.97 -8.89
C GLY A 271 -3.84 19.59 -7.65
N LEU A 272 -2.88 18.89 -7.06
CA LEU A 272 -2.16 19.33 -5.88
C LEU A 272 -0.72 18.80 -5.91
N LEU A 273 0.17 19.56 -5.29
CA LEU A 273 1.54 19.15 -5.01
C LEU A 273 1.89 19.62 -3.61
N TRP A 274 2.46 18.75 -2.79
CA TRP A 274 2.75 19.00 -1.39
C TRP A 274 4.11 18.42 -1.04
N ILE A 275 5.08 19.30 -0.81
CA ILE A 275 6.44 18.97 -0.41
C ILE A 275 6.66 19.48 1.00
N ASP A 276 7.14 18.60 1.87
CA ASP A 276 7.50 18.90 3.26
C ASP A 276 8.55 17.89 3.76
N THR A 277 9.09 18.15 4.94
CA THR A 277 9.97 17.28 5.73
C THR A 277 9.25 16.10 6.37
N GLN A 278 7.92 16.11 6.38
CA GLN A 278 7.05 15.04 6.88
C GLN A 278 5.91 14.80 5.88
N PRO A 279 5.30 13.60 5.84
CA PRO A 279 4.13 13.36 4.98
C PRO A 279 2.98 14.34 5.29
N GLY A 280 2.35 14.89 4.24
CA GLY A 280 1.28 15.88 4.36
C GLY A 280 0.39 15.95 3.12
N GLY A 281 -0.65 16.78 3.17
CA GLY A 281 -1.59 17.00 2.06
C GLY A 281 -2.72 15.97 1.93
N GLU A 282 -2.73 14.92 2.77
CA GLU A 282 -3.75 13.86 2.72
C GLU A 282 -5.21 14.34 2.85
N PRO A 283 -5.54 15.27 3.77
CA PRO A 283 -6.92 15.77 3.85
C PRO A 283 -7.37 16.48 2.57
N LEU A 284 -6.49 17.27 1.94
CA LEU A 284 -6.79 17.94 0.68
C LEU A 284 -6.95 16.94 -0.47
N LEU A 285 -6.09 15.91 -0.54
CA LEU A 285 -6.25 14.82 -1.49
C LEU A 285 -7.60 14.14 -1.33
N ARG A 286 -8.01 13.81 -0.10
CA ARG A 286 -9.32 13.21 0.19
C ARG A 286 -10.47 14.09 -0.30
N THR A 287 -10.39 15.40 -0.08
CA THR A 287 -11.38 16.36 -0.60
C THR A 287 -11.40 16.39 -2.13
N ALA A 288 -10.24 16.37 -2.78
CA ALA A 288 -10.14 16.38 -4.23
C ALA A 288 -10.71 15.10 -4.86
N LEU A 289 -10.36 13.93 -4.32
CA LEU A 289 -10.84 12.62 -4.79
C LEU A 289 -12.35 12.41 -4.55
N ALA A 290 -12.94 13.13 -3.59
CA ALA A 290 -14.38 13.10 -3.37
C ALA A 290 -15.17 13.82 -4.49
N GLY A 291 -14.50 14.59 -5.36
CA GLY A 291 -15.11 15.25 -6.53
C GLY A 291 -16.00 16.46 -6.22
N GLY A 292 -16.20 16.80 -4.95
CA GLY A 292 -17.09 17.88 -4.54
C GLY A 292 -16.58 19.28 -4.93
N ALA A 293 -17.49 20.19 -5.24
CA ALA A 293 -17.17 21.60 -5.45
C ALA A 293 -16.51 22.20 -4.20
N TRP A 294 -15.42 22.95 -4.41
CA TRP A 294 -14.69 23.64 -3.35
C TRP A 294 -15.55 24.75 -2.74
N ARG A 295 -15.64 24.73 -1.40
CA ARG A 295 -16.39 25.73 -0.63
C ARG A 295 -15.41 26.60 0.15
N GLY A 296 -15.45 27.91 -0.10
CA GLY A 296 -14.62 28.90 0.60
C GLY A 296 -13.45 29.45 -0.23
N PRO A 297 -12.58 30.27 0.38
CA PRO A 297 -11.46 30.89 -0.32
C PRO A 297 -10.42 29.84 -0.74
N ARG A 298 -9.82 30.01 -1.92
CA ARG A 298 -8.76 29.11 -2.44
C ARG A 298 -7.58 28.94 -1.45
N LEU A 299 -7.24 30.00 -0.71
CA LEU A 299 -6.18 29.98 0.31
C LEU A 299 -6.44 28.98 1.45
N ALA A 300 -7.69 28.62 1.73
CA ALA A 300 -8.01 27.64 2.76
C ALA A 300 -7.55 26.22 2.40
N ALA A 301 -7.15 25.97 1.14
CA ALA A 301 -6.60 24.67 0.73
C ALA A 301 -5.25 24.34 1.39
N PHE A 302 -4.54 25.34 1.91
CA PHE A 302 -3.28 25.14 2.65
C PHE A 302 -3.46 25.04 4.16
N SER A 303 -4.61 25.46 4.70
CA SER A 303 -5.01 25.18 6.08
C SER A 303 -5.58 23.77 6.15
N ALA A 304 -5.40 23.09 7.28
CA ALA A 304 -5.87 21.72 7.48
C ALA A 304 -7.35 21.59 7.09
N VAL A 305 -7.59 21.06 5.89
CA VAL A 305 -8.94 20.81 5.37
C VAL A 305 -9.56 19.76 6.27
N ALA A 306 -10.83 19.96 6.64
CA ALA A 306 -11.56 19.06 7.53
C ALA A 306 -11.40 17.60 7.07
N GLU A 307 -11.23 16.69 8.02
CA GLU A 307 -11.07 15.26 7.72
C GLU A 307 -12.33 14.72 7.05
N VAL A 308 -12.28 14.50 5.74
CA VAL A 308 -13.24 13.64 5.06
C VAL A 308 -12.76 12.20 5.28
N ALA A 309 -13.49 11.40 6.06
CA ALA A 309 -13.16 9.99 6.22
C ALA A 309 -13.27 9.28 4.85
N ARG A 310 -12.28 8.46 4.51
CA ARG A 310 -12.35 7.62 3.30
C ARG A 310 -13.43 6.56 3.52
N ASP A 311 -14.23 6.30 2.48
CA ASP A 311 -15.20 5.21 2.49
C ASP A 311 -14.78 4.13 1.49
N PRO A 312 -14.08 3.06 1.94
CA PRO A 312 -13.57 2.03 1.05
C PRO A 312 -14.70 1.32 0.28
N VAL A 313 -14.50 1.09 -1.01
CA VAL A 313 -15.40 0.19 -1.76
C VAL A 313 -15.11 -1.24 -1.30
N VAL A 314 -16.12 -1.97 -0.84
CA VAL A 314 -16.01 -3.38 -0.42
C VAL A 314 -16.42 -4.32 -1.55
N CYS A 315 -17.40 -3.94 -2.38
CA CYS A 315 -17.83 -4.71 -3.54
C CYS A 315 -17.70 -3.89 -4.84
N VAL A 316 -16.62 -4.10 -5.62
CA VAL A 316 -16.42 -3.44 -6.94
C VAL A 316 -17.56 -3.75 -7.91
N CYS A 317 -18.03 -5.00 -7.97
CA CYS A 317 -19.08 -5.40 -8.93
C CYS A 317 -20.39 -4.61 -8.81
N ARG A 318 -20.67 -4.07 -7.62
CA ARG A 318 -21.89 -3.30 -7.33
C ARG A 318 -21.58 -1.90 -6.78
N GLN A 319 -20.31 -1.50 -6.78
CA GLN A 319 -19.80 -0.25 -6.19
C GLN A 319 -20.34 0.01 -4.77
N VAL A 320 -20.38 -1.02 -3.93
CA VAL A 320 -20.89 -0.91 -2.54
C VAL A 320 -19.74 -0.59 -1.60
N THR A 321 -19.91 0.47 -0.81
CA THR A 321 -18.92 0.96 0.16
C THR A 321 -19.07 0.34 1.55
N GLU A 322 -18.01 0.45 2.36
CA GLU A 322 -17.98 -0.04 3.74
C GLU A 322 -19.02 0.66 4.61
N SER A 323 -19.19 1.98 4.46
CA SER A 323 -20.17 2.74 5.25
C SER A 323 -21.61 2.29 4.98
N ALA A 324 -21.95 2.01 3.72
CA ALA A 324 -23.26 1.48 3.33
C ALA A 324 -23.53 0.12 3.99
N ILE A 325 -22.52 -0.76 4.03
CA ILE A 325 -22.60 -2.05 4.72
C ILE A 325 -22.77 -1.86 6.23
N ARG A 326 -21.92 -1.02 6.85
CA ARG A 326 -21.98 -0.75 8.30
C ARG A 326 -23.31 -0.10 8.71
N ALA A 327 -23.94 0.70 7.85
CA ALA A 327 -25.25 1.28 8.09
C ALA A 327 -26.35 0.20 8.13
N GLU A 328 -26.37 -0.70 7.15
CA GLU A 328 -27.32 -1.81 7.11
C GLU A 328 -27.13 -2.81 8.24
N VAL A 329 -25.88 -3.14 8.61
CA VAL A 329 -25.61 -4.03 9.75
C VAL A 329 -26.08 -3.41 11.06
N ARG A 330 -25.89 -2.09 11.25
CA ARG A 330 -26.44 -1.37 12.42
C ARG A 330 -27.97 -1.40 12.46
N ALA A 331 -28.62 -1.50 11.30
CA ALA A 331 -30.07 -1.71 11.19
C ALA A 331 -30.50 -3.18 11.37
N GLY A 332 -29.57 -4.07 11.78
CA GLY A 332 -29.84 -5.48 12.06
C GLY A 332 -29.70 -6.43 10.86
N ALA A 333 -29.12 -5.97 9.74
CA ALA A 333 -28.89 -6.83 8.58
C ALA A 333 -27.75 -7.83 8.81
N ASP A 334 -28.02 -9.12 8.55
CA ASP A 334 -27.01 -10.16 8.43
C ASP A 334 -26.49 -10.29 6.98
N VAL A 335 -25.50 -11.15 6.75
CA VAL A 335 -24.89 -11.32 5.41
C VAL A 335 -25.92 -11.67 4.32
N PRO A 336 -26.88 -12.60 4.54
CA PRO A 336 -28.00 -12.81 3.63
C PRO A 336 -28.81 -11.55 3.31
N VAL A 337 -29.19 -10.75 4.32
CA VAL A 337 -29.96 -9.52 4.12
C VAL A 337 -29.14 -8.46 3.37
N LEU A 338 -27.84 -8.32 3.68
CA LEU A 338 -26.94 -7.43 2.93
C LEU A 338 -26.87 -7.79 1.45
N LYS A 339 -26.81 -9.09 1.12
CA LYS A 339 -26.85 -9.56 -0.28
C LYS A 339 -28.13 -9.17 -1.00
N GLN A 340 -29.27 -9.22 -0.32
CA GLN A 340 -30.56 -8.84 -0.90
C GLN A 340 -30.69 -7.33 -1.09
N ARG A 341 -30.30 -6.53 -0.09
CA ARG A 341 -30.49 -5.07 -0.10
C ARG A 341 -29.46 -4.33 -0.96
N LEU A 342 -28.18 -4.64 -0.77
CA LEU A 342 -27.07 -3.94 -1.44
C LEU A 342 -26.57 -4.68 -2.69
N GLY A 343 -27.02 -5.92 -2.92
CA GLY A 343 -26.55 -6.76 -4.03
C GLY A 343 -25.09 -7.21 -3.92
N CYS A 344 -24.34 -6.76 -2.90
CA CYS A 344 -22.93 -7.14 -2.73
C CYS A 344 -22.78 -8.65 -2.49
N GLY A 345 -21.75 -9.27 -3.08
CA GLY A 345 -21.47 -10.70 -2.89
C GLY A 345 -22.39 -11.66 -3.66
N THR A 346 -23.22 -11.15 -4.57
CA THR A 346 -24.09 -11.96 -5.46
C THR A 346 -23.47 -12.23 -6.84
N VAL A 347 -22.52 -11.39 -7.27
CA VAL A 347 -21.90 -11.49 -8.62
C VAL A 347 -20.69 -12.42 -8.60
N CYS A 348 -19.57 -11.99 -8.00
CA CYS A 348 -18.34 -12.78 -7.94
C CYS A 348 -18.06 -13.40 -6.55
N GLY A 349 -18.86 -13.05 -5.53
CA GLY A 349 -18.72 -13.57 -4.17
C GLY A 349 -17.47 -13.13 -3.38
N SER A 350 -16.57 -12.37 -4.00
CA SER A 350 -15.25 -12.07 -3.45
C SER A 350 -15.24 -11.18 -2.21
N CYS A 351 -16.26 -10.34 -2.03
CA CYS A 351 -16.39 -9.47 -0.86
C CYS A 351 -16.99 -10.19 0.35
N VAL A 352 -17.50 -11.42 0.21
CA VAL A 352 -18.21 -12.15 1.28
C VAL A 352 -17.38 -12.35 2.56
N PRO A 353 -16.07 -12.67 2.51
CA PRO A 353 -15.25 -12.75 3.71
C PRO A 353 -15.21 -11.42 4.48
N GLN A 354 -14.99 -10.31 3.77
CA GLN A 354 -14.97 -8.96 4.36
C GLN A 354 -16.35 -8.56 4.89
N LEU A 355 -17.44 -8.87 4.18
CA LEU A 355 -18.82 -8.65 4.68
C LEU A 355 -19.06 -9.38 6.00
N THR A 356 -18.58 -10.63 6.11
CA THR A 356 -18.75 -11.45 7.31
C THR A 356 -17.98 -10.88 8.50
N ARG A 357 -16.77 -10.35 8.25
CA ARG A 357 -15.96 -9.67 9.25
C ARG A 357 -16.62 -8.38 9.72
N LEU A 358 -17.01 -7.49 8.80
CA LEU A 358 -17.70 -6.24 9.11
C LEU A 358 -18.99 -6.47 9.91
N ALA A 359 -19.76 -7.51 9.55
CA ALA A 359 -20.97 -7.88 10.29
C ALA A 359 -20.67 -8.31 11.74
N ARG A 360 -19.58 -9.05 11.97
CA ARG A 360 -19.15 -9.46 13.31
C ARG A 360 -18.61 -8.30 14.13
N GLU A 361 -17.76 -7.46 13.53
CA GLU A 361 -17.18 -6.27 14.18
C GLU A 361 -18.28 -5.35 14.73
N VAL A 362 -19.27 -5.01 13.90
CA VAL A 362 -20.40 -4.16 14.30
C VAL A 362 -21.30 -4.83 15.34
N ALA A 363 -21.47 -6.16 15.29
CA ALA A 363 -22.25 -6.88 16.32
C ALA A 363 -21.53 -6.97 17.67
N SER A 364 -20.20 -6.78 17.69
CA SER A 364 -19.37 -6.81 18.90
C SER A 364 -19.07 -5.42 19.48
N ALA A 365 -19.41 -4.36 18.75
CA ALA A 365 -19.33 -2.96 19.17
C ALA A 365 -20.69 -2.50 19.71
#